data_AF-A0A661A165-F1
#
_entry.id   AF-A0A661A165-F1
#
_cell.length_a   1.000
_cell.length_b   1.000
_cell.length_c   1.000
_cell.angle_alpha   90.00
_cell.angle_beta   90.00
_cell.angle_gamma   90.00
#
_symmetry.space_group_name_H-M   'P 1'
#
loop_
_entity.id
_entity.type
_entity.pdbx_description
1 polymer ?
#
loop_
_entity_poly.entity_id
_entity_poly.type
_entity_poly.pdbx_seq_one_letter_code
_entity_poly.pdbx_strand_id
1 'polypeptide(L)'
;MKHFIKGNKLFIYRIKVWYDCGKTGTLLKTNRFLLERHNTPGSGKNSVIIPPVYIPQGVYVENSLVGPYVSVGDNSVIKNSIVRNSIIYDGARVENVLLEDSIVGEDAAIVEDFKVMSIGDHSIIETLNRERKEE
;
A
#
# COMPACT_ATOMS: atom_id res chain seq x y z
N MET A 1 -3.66 -9.45 36.17
CA MET A 1 -3.52 -7.97 36.26
C MET A 1 -3.29 -7.40 37.67
N LYS A 2 -3.77 -8.01 38.78
CA LYS A 2 -3.63 -7.44 40.15
C LYS A 2 -2.21 -7.41 40.77
N HIS A 3 -1.19 -7.97 40.12
CA HIS A 3 0.17 -8.10 40.69
C HIS A 3 1.20 -7.08 40.16
N PHE A 4 0.95 -6.38 39.04
CA PHE A 4 1.96 -5.51 38.41
C PHE A 4 2.07 -4.09 39.01
N ILE A 5 1.12 -3.67 39.85
CA ILE A 5 0.96 -2.25 40.25
C ILE A 5 1.27 -2.02 41.75
N LYS A 6 1.71 -3.05 42.50
CA LYS A 6 2.11 -2.83 43.90
C LYS A 6 3.54 -2.29 43.96
N GLY A 7 3.67 -0.97 44.13
CA GLY A 7 4.91 -0.30 44.57
C GLY A 7 5.71 0.43 43.48
N ASN A 8 5.31 0.38 42.22
CA ASN A 8 6.02 1.05 41.12
C ASN A 8 5.41 2.42 40.80
N LYS A 9 6.26 3.45 40.63
CA LYS A 9 5.84 4.78 40.19
C LYS A 9 5.58 4.76 38.68
N LEU A 10 4.34 5.03 38.28
CA LEU A 10 3.97 5.18 36.88
C LEU A 10 4.17 6.65 36.47
N PHE A 11 4.81 6.87 35.33
CA PHE A 11 4.95 8.19 34.72
C PHE A 11 4.14 8.22 33.43
N ILE A 12 3.43 9.32 33.21
CA ILE A 12 2.78 9.61 31.93
C ILE A 12 3.62 10.64 31.19
N TYR A 13 3.79 10.43 29.89
CA TYR A 13 4.37 11.41 29.00
C TYR A 13 3.33 11.80 27.94
N ARG A 14 3.17 13.10 27.73
CA ARG A 14 2.20 13.62 26.76
C ARG A 14 2.87 13.69 25.39
N ILE A 15 2.56 12.72 24.53
CA ILE A 15 2.96 12.75 23.12
C ILE A 15 1.96 13.55 22.28
N LYS A 16 2.44 14.19 21.22
CA LYS A 16 1.60 15.02 20.33
C LYS A 16 0.72 14.19 19.42
N VAL A 17 1.21 13.05 18.94
CA VAL A 17 0.49 12.13 18.06
C VAL A 17 0.85 10.69 18.40
N TRP A 18 -0.13 9.81 18.33
CA TRP A 18 0.05 8.36 18.38
C TRP A 18 -0.68 7.76 17.17
N TYR A 19 0.08 7.21 16.23
CA TYR A 19 -0.47 6.46 15.11
C TYR A 19 -0.55 4.98 15.49
N ASP A 20 -1.74 4.39 15.33
CA ASP A 20 -1.99 2.97 15.57
C ASP A 20 -1.97 2.21 14.24
N CYS A 21 -1.32 1.05 14.21
CA CYS A 21 -1.19 0.22 13.01
C CYS A 21 -2.10 -1.01 13.04
N GLY A 22 -3.10 -1.06 13.94
CA GLY A 22 -3.98 -2.22 14.10
C GLY A 22 -5.09 -2.39 13.05
N LYS A 23 -5.39 -1.36 12.24
CA LYS A 23 -6.39 -1.41 11.15
C LYS A 23 -5.79 -0.95 9.83
N THR A 24 -6.28 -1.50 8.71
CA THR A 24 -5.78 -1.18 7.36
C THR A 24 -5.87 0.31 7.07
N GLY A 25 -7.03 0.93 7.34
CA GLY A 25 -7.20 2.37 7.12
C GLY A 25 -6.24 3.24 7.94
N THR A 26 -5.97 2.87 9.20
CA THR A 26 -5.04 3.64 10.06
C THR A 26 -3.59 3.42 9.65
N LEU A 27 -3.22 2.20 9.24
CA LEU A 27 -1.89 1.91 8.72
C LEU A 27 -1.58 2.71 7.44
N LEU A 28 -2.53 2.82 6.51
CA LEU A 28 -2.37 3.66 5.32
C LEU A 28 -2.22 5.15 5.67
N LYS A 29 -2.98 5.65 6.66
CA LYS A 29 -2.82 7.03 7.16
C LYS A 29 -1.43 7.26 7.76
N THR A 30 -0.93 6.32 8.54
CA THR A 30 0.42 6.34 9.10
C THR A 30 1.47 6.36 7.98
N ASN A 31 1.28 5.53 6.94
CA ASN A 31 2.16 5.51 5.77
C ASN A 31 2.22 6.88 5.07
N ARG A 32 1.06 7.50 4.80
CA ARG A 32 1.01 8.86 4.23
C ARG A 32 1.81 9.86 5.07
N PHE A 33 1.56 9.85 6.39
CA PHE A 33 2.25 10.75 7.32
C PHE A 33 3.78 10.57 7.31
N LEU A 34 4.26 9.33 7.19
CA LEU A 34 5.69 9.04 7.10
C LEU A 34 6.28 9.47 5.76
N LEU A 35 5.60 9.17 4.65
CA LEU A 35 6.05 9.50 3.30
C LEU A 35 6.12 11.00 3.04
N GLU A 36 5.24 11.80 3.64
CA GLU A 36 5.33 13.27 3.60
C GLU A 36 6.65 13.80 4.20
N ARG A 37 7.28 13.05 5.10
CA ARG A 37 8.52 13.41 5.79
C ARG A 37 9.75 12.69 5.23
N HIS A 38 9.56 11.51 4.69
CA HIS A 38 10.61 10.58 4.28
C HIS A 38 10.41 10.06 2.85
N ASN A 39 10.02 10.95 1.94
CA ASN A 39 9.94 10.62 0.52
C ASN A 39 11.33 10.33 -0.06
N THR A 40 11.45 9.25 -0.83
CA THR A 40 12.64 8.96 -1.64
C THR A 40 12.32 9.10 -3.13
N PRO A 41 13.28 9.54 -3.96
CA PRO A 41 13.10 9.47 -5.40
C PRO A 41 13.09 7.99 -5.82
N GLY A 42 11.97 7.54 -6.39
CA GLY A 42 11.89 6.26 -7.09
C GLY A 42 12.18 6.42 -8.58
N SER A 43 12.51 5.32 -9.25
CA SER A 43 12.60 5.26 -10.70
C SER A 43 11.99 3.96 -11.22
N GLY A 44 11.65 3.94 -12.50
CA GLY A 44 11.12 2.77 -13.16
C GLY A 44 11.28 2.89 -14.67
N LYS A 45 11.32 1.76 -15.35
CA LYS A 45 11.42 1.70 -16.81
C LYS A 45 10.06 2.04 -17.42
N ASN A 46 10.00 3.00 -18.33
CA ASN A 46 8.75 3.45 -18.97
C ASN A 46 7.64 3.75 -17.95
N SER A 47 8.01 4.24 -16.77
CA SER A 47 7.12 4.37 -15.63
C SER A 47 7.13 5.80 -15.12
N VAL A 48 6.02 6.21 -14.53
CA VAL A 48 5.87 7.51 -13.89
C VAL A 48 5.78 7.30 -12.39
N ILE A 49 6.71 7.91 -11.65
CA ILE A 49 6.73 7.87 -10.20
C ILE A 49 6.22 9.22 -9.69
N ILE A 50 5.16 9.21 -8.89
CA ILE A 50 4.49 10.41 -8.37
C ILE A 50 4.76 10.52 -6.87
N PRO A 51 5.60 11.48 -6.41
CA PRO A 51 5.85 11.67 -4.99
C PRO A 51 4.58 12.05 -4.18
N PRO A 52 4.55 11.77 -2.87
CA PRO A 52 5.60 11.11 -2.12
C PRO A 52 5.54 9.58 -2.26
N VAL A 53 6.70 8.94 -2.39
CA VAL A 53 6.86 7.49 -2.41
C VAL A 53 8.08 7.07 -1.60
N TYR A 54 8.12 5.79 -1.25
CA TYR A 54 9.34 5.11 -0.83
C TYR A 54 9.53 3.89 -1.71
N ILE A 55 10.59 3.91 -2.52
CA ILE A 55 10.97 2.78 -3.37
C ILE A 55 12.46 2.52 -3.16
N PRO A 56 12.87 1.38 -2.57
CA PRO A 56 14.27 1.05 -2.39
C PRO A 56 14.94 0.74 -3.73
N GLN A 57 16.27 0.77 -3.74
CA GLN A 57 17.04 0.40 -4.94
C GLN A 57 16.84 -1.07 -5.26
N GLY A 58 16.78 -1.41 -6.54
CA GLY A 58 16.67 -2.80 -7.01
C GLY A 58 15.23 -3.32 -7.16
N VAL A 59 14.22 -2.58 -6.71
CA VAL A 59 12.81 -2.87 -7.03
C VAL A 59 12.58 -2.76 -8.53
N TYR A 60 11.88 -3.73 -9.10
CA TYR A 60 11.56 -3.73 -10.53
C TYR A 60 10.23 -3.02 -10.77
N VAL A 61 10.27 -1.80 -11.30
CA VAL A 61 9.09 -1.06 -11.75
C VAL A 61 9.14 -0.88 -13.26
N GLU A 62 8.14 -1.40 -13.99
CA GLU A 62 8.06 -1.30 -15.45
C GLU A 62 6.65 -0.97 -15.94
N ASN A 63 6.54 -0.09 -16.96
CA ASN A 63 5.28 0.31 -17.60
C ASN A 63 4.16 0.67 -16.60
N SER A 64 4.50 1.33 -15.49
CA SER A 64 3.60 1.53 -14.36
C SER A 64 3.52 2.99 -13.91
N LEU A 65 2.42 3.32 -13.23
CA LEU A 65 2.26 4.59 -12.53
C LEU A 65 2.22 4.30 -11.03
N VAL A 66 3.23 4.78 -10.29
CA VAL A 66 3.40 4.47 -8.87
C VAL A 66 3.39 5.76 -8.06
N GLY A 67 2.43 5.87 -7.15
CA GLY A 67 2.24 7.02 -6.28
C GLY A 67 1.00 7.86 -6.63
N PRO A 68 0.68 8.86 -5.79
CA PRO A 68 1.34 9.20 -4.53
C PRO A 68 1.03 8.22 -3.39
N TYR A 69 1.79 8.34 -2.31
CA TYR A 69 1.66 7.62 -1.05
C TYR A 69 1.86 6.11 -1.16
N VAL A 70 2.84 5.70 -1.96
CA VAL A 70 3.19 4.28 -2.11
C VAL A 70 4.53 3.99 -1.45
N SER A 71 4.53 2.96 -0.61
CA SER A 71 5.75 2.39 -0.04
C SER A 71 5.94 0.99 -0.62
N VAL A 72 7.14 0.70 -1.11
CA VAL A 72 7.49 -0.58 -1.72
C VAL A 72 8.63 -1.21 -0.95
N GLY A 73 8.49 -2.51 -0.68
CA GLY A 73 9.48 -3.35 -0.03
C GLY A 73 10.55 -3.85 -0.98
N ASP A 74 11.64 -4.35 -0.42
CA ASP A 74 12.77 -4.89 -1.18
C ASP A 74 12.34 -6.06 -2.06
N ASN A 75 13.04 -6.27 -3.18
CA ASN A 75 12.80 -7.37 -4.13
C ASN A 75 11.38 -7.43 -4.74
N SER A 76 10.58 -6.38 -4.60
CA SER A 76 9.24 -6.33 -5.19
C SER A 76 9.27 -6.10 -6.70
N VAL A 77 8.18 -6.51 -7.36
CA VAL A 77 7.96 -6.31 -8.80
C VAL A 77 6.62 -5.62 -9.00
N ILE A 78 6.63 -4.49 -9.72
CA ILE A 78 5.43 -3.76 -10.14
C ILE A 78 5.49 -3.59 -11.66
N LYS A 79 4.55 -4.22 -12.37
CA LYS A 79 4.54 -4.21 -13.85
C LYS A 79 3.16 -3.91 -14.41
N ASN A 80 3.10 -3.09 -15.46
CA ASN A 80 1.86 -2.77 -16.18
C ASN A 80 0.71 -2.34 -15.23
N SER A 81 1.02 -1.64 -14.14
CA SER A 81 0.09 -1.43 -13.04
C SER A 81 -0.03 0.04 -12.65
N ILE A 82 -1.15 0.38 -12.03
CA ILE A 82 -1.36 1.69 -11.39
C ILE A 82 -1.49 1.45 -9.90
N VAL A 83 -0.59 2.02 -9.11
CA VAL A 83 -0.54 1.82 -7.65
C VAL A 83 -0.57 3.18 -6.98
N ARG A 84 -1.57 3.44 -6.14
CA ARG A 84 -1.70 4.68 -5.35
C ARG A 84 -2.16 4.38 -3.93
N ASN A 85 -1.76 5.23 -2.98
CA ASN A 85 -2.04 5.07 -1.56
C ASN A 85 -2.01 3.61 -1.08
N SER A 86 -0.89 2.93 -1.28
CA SER A 86 -0.78 1.50 -1.02
C SER A 86 0.56 1.13 -0.42
N ILE A 87 0.60 0.02 0.32
CA ILE A 87 1.83 -0.54 0.88
C ILE A 87 2.07 -1.88 0.18
N ILE A 88 3.22 -2.01 -0.46
CA ILE A 88 3.67 -3.24 -1.11
C ILE A 88 4.83 -3.75 -0.26
N TYR A 89 4.67 -4.88 0.43
CA TYR A 89 5.72 -5.45 1.27
C TYR A 89 6.78 -6.21 0.46
N ASP A 90 7.85 -6.62 1.13
CA ASP A 90 9.01 -7.27 0.52
C ASP A 90 8.62 -8.50 -0.32
N GLY A 91 9.29 -8.68 -1.46
CA GLY A 91 9.07 -9.81 -2.37
C GLY A 91 7.73 -9.82 -3.12
N ALA A 92 6.86 -8.82 -2.91
CA ALA A 92 5.53 -8.83 -3.50
C ALA A 92 5.55 -8.61 -5.03
N ARG A 93 4.57 -9.22 -5.71
CA ARG A 93 4.37 -9.13 -7.17
C ARG A 93 3.04 -8.46 -7.50
N VAL A 94 3.07 -7.35 -8.21
CA VAL A 94 1.89 -6.59 -8.64
C VAL A 94 1.94 -6.41 -10.15
N GLU A 95 1.08 -7.11 -10.88
CA GLU A 95 1.09 -7.13 -12.33
C GLU A 95 -0.31 -6.96 -12.93
N ASN A 96 -0.40 -6.08 -13.94
CA ASN A 96 -1.61 -5.82 -14.72
C ASN A 96 -2.84 -5.39 -13.90
N VAL A 97 -2.63 -4.66 -12.78
CA VAL A 97 -3.70 -4.33 -11.84
C VAL A 97 -3.71 -2.84 -11.45
N LEU A 98 -4.88 -2.35 -11.06
CA LEU A 98 -5.05 -1.07 -10.37
C LEU A 98 -5.20 -1.34 -8.87
N LEU A 99 -4.27 -0.80 -8.07
CA LEU A 99 -4.33 -0.83 -6.62
C LEU A 99 -4.51 0.58 -6.05
N GLU A 100 -5.51 0.72 -5.20
CA GLU A 100 -5.78 1.90 -4.40
C GLU A 100 -6.19 1.49 -3.00
N ASP A 101 -5.75 2.26 -2.00
CA ASP A 101 -6.09 2.03 -0.59
C ASP A 101 -5.82 0.59 -0.15
N SER A 102 -4.71 0.02 -0.64
CA SER A 102 -4.43 -1.42 -0.59
C SER A 102 -3.14 -1.76 0.14
N ILE A 103 -3.09 -2.98 0.68
CA ILE A 103 -1.89 -3.53 1.29
C ILE A 103 -1.63 -4.90 0.67
N VAL A 104 -0.46 -5.07 0.08
CA VAL A 104 0.01 -6.34 -0.50
C VAL A 104 1.08 -6.90 0.43
N GLY A 105 0.81 -8.07 1.01
CA GLY A 105 1.68 -8.74 1.98
C GLY A 105 3.02 -9.21 1.42
N GLU A 106 3.92 -9.59 2.32
CA GLU A 106 5.23 -10.15 1.98
C GLU A 106 5.07 -11.41 1.11
N ASP A 107 5.89 -11.51 0.06
CA ASP A 107 5.87 -12.58 -0.95
C ASP A 107 4.50 -12.84 -1.63
N ALA A 108 3.53 -11.93 -1.47
CA ALA A 108 2.22 -12.07 -2.08
C ALA A 108 2.23 -11.64 -3.54
N ALA A 109 1.41 -12.28 -4.37
CA ALA A 109 1.28 -11.95 -5.78
C ALA A 109 -0.16 -11.60 -6.15
N ILE A 110 -0.35 -10.46 -6.81
CA ILE A 110 -1.56 -10.07 -7.52
C ILE A 110 -1.17 -9.92 -8.99
N VAL A 111 -1.61 -10.88 -9.80
CA VAL A 111 -1.31 -10.94 -11.23
C VAL A 111 -2.63 -11.15 -11.94
N GLU A 112 -3.10 -10.12 -12.62
CA GLU A 112 -4.29 -10.22 -13.47
C GLU A 112 -3.92 -10.45 -14.94
N ASP A 113 -4.86 -10.97 -15.71
CA ASP A 113 -4.76 -11.10 -17.15
C ASP A 113 -5.76 -10.16 -17.84
N PHE A 114 -5.47 -9.81 -19.09
CA PHE A 114 -6.39 -9.00 -19.89
C PHE A 114 -7.69 -9.75 -20.17
N LYS A 115 -8.82 -9.12 -19.83
CA LYS A 115 -10.14 -9.65 -20.15
C LYS A 115 -10.57 -9.18 -21.54
N VAL A 116 -10.85 -10.13 -22.43
CA VAL A 116 -11.53 -9.85 -23.70
C VAL A 116 -13.02 -10.01 -23.46
N MET A 117 -13.80 -8.95 -23.70
CA MET A 117 -15.25 -8.96 -23.49
C MET A 117 -15.95 -8.29 -24.67
N SER A 118 -17.11 -8.81 -25.05
CA SER A 118 -18.07 -8.15 -25.95
C SER A 118 -19.32 -7.84 -25.15
N ILE A 119 -19.82 -6.62 -25.27
CA ILE A 119 -21.00 -6.15 -24.56
C ILE A 119 -22.02 -5.67 -25.60
N GLY A 120 -23.27 -6.11 -25.44
CA GLY A 120 -24.38 -5.71 -26.31
C GLY A 120 -24.98 -4.38 -25.88
N ASP A 121 -25.90 -3.88 -26.69
CA ASP A 121 -26.59 -2.63 -26.40
C ASP A 121 -27.35 -2.72 -25.06
N HIS A 122 -27.33 -1.61 -24.30
CA HIS A 122 -28.09 -1.45 -23.04
C HIS A 122 -27.68 -2.43 -21.92
N SER A 123 -26.41 -2.87 -21.91
CA SER A 123 -25.87 -3.80 -20.91
C SER A 123 -24.81 -3.14 -20.02
N ILE A 124 -24.65 -3.64 -18.79
CA ILE A 124 -23.66 -3.19 -17.80
C ILE A 124 -22.86 -4.39 -17.31
N ILE A 125 -21.53 -4.23 -17.20
CA ILE A 125 -20.65 -5.18 -16.52
C ILE A 125 -20.15 -4.50 -15.24
N GLU A 126 -20.62 -4.97 -14.09
CA GLU A 126 -20.11 -4.59 -12.78
C GLU A 126 -19.23 -5.71 -12.22
N THR A 127 -17.98 -5.37 -11.91
CA THR A 127 -17.10 -6.24 -11.10
C THR A 127 -17.09 -5.69 -9.68
N LEU A 128 -17.69 -6.43 -8.75
CA LEU A 128 -17.75 -6.02 -7.35
C LEU A 128 -16.49 -6.43 -6.61
N ASN A 129 -15.67 -5.45 -6.23
CA ASN A 129 -14.62 -5.64 -5.22
C ASN A 129 -15.27 -5.44 -3.85
N ARG A 130 -15.49 -6.52 -3.09
CA ARG A 130 -16.10 -6.41 -1.76
C ARG A 130 -15.13 -5.77 -0.78
N GLU A 131 -15.51 -4.63 -0.19
CA GLU A 131 -14.88 -4.15 1.04
C GLU A 131 -15.22 -5.10 2.19
N ARG A 132 -14.21 -5.49 2.98
CA ARG A 132 -14.47 -6.04 4.32
C ARG A 132 -14.93 -4.89 5.20
N LYS A 133 -16.14 -4.99 5.76
CA LYS A 133 -16.55 -4.13 6.88
C LYS A 133 -15.55 -4.38 8.03
N GLU A 134 -14.80 -3.35 8.40
CA GLU A 134 -13.95 -3.39 9.59
C GLU A 134 -14.88 -3.40 10.82
N GLU A 135 -14.94 -4.52 11.54
CA GLU A 135 -15.43 -4.57 12.93
C GLU A 135 -14.39 -3.95 13.90
#